data_AF-A0A8H4UWP7-F1
#
_entry.id   AF-A0A8H4UWP7-F1
#
_cell.length_a   1.000
_cell.length_b   1.000
_cell.length_c   1.000
_cell.angle_alpha   90.00
_cell.angle_beta   90.00
_cell.angle_gamma   90.00
#
_symmetry.space_group_name_H-M   'P 1'
#
loop_
_entity.id
_entity.type
_entity.pdbx_description
1 polymer ?
#
loop_
_entity_poly.entity_id
_entity_poly.type
_entity_poly.pdbx_seq_one_letter_code
_entity_poly.pdbx_strand_id
1 'polypeptide(L)'
;GLVFKNPAAPPAISAKFPQKIDNKGKTLVVQYEVKPQNSLVCGGAYLKLLQENKKLHLEEFSNASPYVIMFGPDKCGSTNKVHFIFKHKNPKTGEYEEKHMTSPPVPRTEKTTSVYTLIVKPDQTFEILINGDNVKNGTL
;
A
#
# COMPACT_ATOMS: atom_id res chain seq x y z
N GLY A 1 -10.45 -6.76 14.59
CA GLY A 1 -9.43 -6.41 13.59
C GLY A 1 -8.21 -7.28 13.76
N LEU A 2 -7.38 -7.40 12.73
CA LEU A 2 -6.07 -8.05 12.81
C LEU A 2 -5.10 -7.14 13.56
N VAL A 3 -4.34 -7.68 14.53
CA VAL A 3 -3.43 -6.90 15.38
C VAL A 3 -2.08 -7.59 15.48
N PHE A 4 -1.02 -6.84 15.20
CA PHE A 4 0.35 -7.25 15.47
C PHE A 4 0.68 -6.98 16.94
N LYS A 5 0.85 -8.04 17.74
CA LYS A 5 1.07 -7.94 19.20
C LYS A 5 2.55 -7.93 19.60
N ASN A 6 3.40 -8.53 18.79
CA ASN A 6 4.81 -8.75 19.15
C ASN A 6 5.71 -7.70 18.48
N PRO A 7 6.53 -6.98 19.26
CA PRO A 7 7.62 -6.18 18.71
C PRO A 7 8.58 -7.07 17.90
N ALA A 8 9.04 -6.60 16.74
CA ALA A 8 10.09 -7.23 15.94
C ALA A 8 9.82 -8.67 15.39
N ALA A 9 8.57 -9.13 15.30
CA ALA A 9 8.25 -10.39 14.61
C ALA A 9 8.36 -10.24 13.06
N PRO A 10 9.11 -11.10 12.33
CA PRO A 10 9.22 -11.04 10.86
C PRO A 10 8.02 -11.70 10.14
N PRO A 11 7.65 -11.22 8.93
CA PRO A 11 6.74 -10.09 8.86
C PRO A 11 5.62 -10.25 7.83
N ALA A 12 4.48 -9.66 8.17
CA ALA A 12 3.29 -9.55 7.34
C ALA A 12 2.49 -10.83 7.14
N ILE A 13 1.19 -10.59 7.00
CA ILE A 13 0.18 -11.57 6.67
C ILE A 13 -0.17 -11.38 5.19
N SER A 14 -0.57 -12.45 4.52
CA SER A 14 -1.13 -12.33 3.17
C SER A 14 -2.42 -13.13 3.08
N ALA A 15 -3.29 -12.71 2.18
CA ALA A 15 -4.52 -13.40 1.84
C ALA A 15 -4.76 -13.26 0.34
N LYS A 16 -5.17 -14.36 -0.30
CA LYS A 16 -5.47 -14.37 -1.73
C LYS A 16 -6.87 -13.79 -1.96
N PHE A 17 -7.01 -12.92 -2.96
CA PHE A 17 -8.34 -12.51 -3.43
C PHE A 17 -9.09 -13.70 -4.03
N PRO A 18 -10.43 -13.80 -3.86
CA PRO A 18 -11.22 -14.85 -4.49
C PRO A 18 -11.09 -14.87 -6.03
N GLN A 19 -10.89 -13.69 -6.62
CA GLN A 19 -10.66 -13.50 -8.04
C GLN A 19 -9.52 -12.52 -8.27
N LYS A 20 -8.84 -12.66 -9.42
CA LYS A 20 -7.84 -11.69 -9.86
C LYS A 20 -8.48 -10.32 -10.03
N ILE A 21 -7.83 -9.29 -9.53
CA ILE A 21 -8.20 -7.90 -9.77
C ILE A 21 -7.65 -7.49 -11.15
N ASP A 22 -8.54 -7.10 -12.06
CA ASP A 22 -8.21 -6.44 -13.31
C ASP A 22 -8.93 -5.09 -13.36
N ASN A 23 -8.14 -4.01 -13.30
CA ASN A 23 -8.61 -2.63 -13.32
C ASN A 23 -8.50 -1.97 -14.70
N LYS A 24 -8.27 -2.72 -15.79
CA LYS A 24 -8.24 -2.13 -17.14
C LYS A 24 -9.57 -1.46 -17.48
N GLY A 25 -9.52 -0.15 -17.74
CA GLY A 25 -10.71 0.66 -18.03
C GLY A 25 -11.63 0.88 -16.83
N LYS A 26 -11.21 0.53 -15.60
CA LYS A 26 -12.00 0.63 -14.38
C LYS A 26 -11.21 1.36 -13.29
N THR A 27 -11.93 2.00 -12.37
CA THR A 27 -11.32 2.59 -11.18
C THR A 27 -10.97 1.48 -10.18
N LEU A 28 -9.73 1.47 -9.70
CA LEU A 28 -9.30 0.65 -8.57
C LEU A 28 -9.42 1.48 -7.28
N VAL A 29 -10.09 0.94 -6.27
CA VAL A 29 -10.15 1.53 -4.93
C VAL A 29 -9.56 0.55 -3.93
N VAL A 30 -8.58 1.01 -3.15
CA VAL A 30 -7.96 0.26 -2.06
C VAL A 30 -8.20 1.04 -0.77
N GLN A 31 -8.99 0.47 0.14
CA GLN A 31 -9.33 1.13 1.40
C GLN A 31 -9.17 0.17 2.57
N TYR A 32 -8.56 0.66 3.64
CA TYR A 32 -8.44 -0.06 4.91
C TYR A 32 -8.25 0.92 6.05
N GLU A 33 -8.46 0.43 7.27
CA GLU A 33 -8.26 1.20 8.50
C GLU A 33 -7.02 0.73 9.25
N VAL A 34 -6.32 1.69 9.87
CA VAL A 34 -5.20 1.43 10.76
C VAL A 34 -5.47 2.12 12.08
N LYS A 35 -5.32 1.38 13.18
CA LYS A 35 -5.34 1.92 14.54
C LYS A 35 -4.05 1.54 15.27
N PRO A 36 -3.10 2.47 15.42
CA PRO A 36 -1.95 2.25 16.29
C PRO A 36 -2.42 1.98 17.73
N GLN A 37 -2.13 0.79 18.26
CA GLN A 37 -2.50 0.44 19.65
C GLN A 37 -1.73 1.30 20.65
N ASN A 38 -0.49 1.60 20.29
CA ASN A 38 0.32 2.67 20.86
C ASN A 38 0.64 3.67 19.75
N SER A 39 1.02 4.91 20.10
CA SER A 39 1.43 5.88 19.08
C SER A 39 2.51 5.27 18.19
N LEU A 40 2.41 5.47 16.87
CA LEU A 40 3.37 4.90 15.92
C LEU A 40 4.68 5.70 15.98
N VAL A 41 5.72 5.08 16.56
CA VAL A 41 7.06 5.68 16.71
C VAL A 41 8.03 5.15 15.64
N CYS A 42 8.10 3.83 15.47
CA CYS A 42 8.83 3.17 14.39
C CYS A 42 8.07 1.90 13.97
N GLY A 43 7.60 1.84 12.72
CA GLY A 43 6.89 0.73 12.12
C GLY A 43 6.12 1.13 10.85
N GLY A 44 5.92 0.14 9.98
CA GLY A 44 5.07 0.26 8.80
C GLY A 44 3.73 -0.43 9.04
N ALA A 45 2.65 0.21 8.61
CA ALA A 45 1.31 -0.39 8.58
C ALA A 45 0.69 -0.28 7.18
N TYR A 46 1.54 -0.39 6.15
CA TYR A 46 1.16 -0.42 4.75
C TYR A 46 0.77 -1.82 4.27
N LEU A 47 0.01 -1.87 3.19
CA LEU A 47 -0.29 -3.11 2.46
C LEU A 47 0.47 -3.17 1.14
N LYS A 48 0.64 -4.38 0.62
CA LYS A 48 1.12 -4.64 -0.75
C LYS A 48 0.04 -5.42 -1.51
N LEU A 49 -0.33 -4.94 -2.69
CA LEU A 49 -1.09 -5.72 -3.67
C LEU A 49 -0.10 -6.50 -4.53
N LEU A 50 -0.10 -7.82 -4.37
CA LEU A 50 0.86 -8.70 -5.01
C LEU A 50 0.55 -8.92 -6.48
N GLN A 51 1.59 -9.15 -7.28
CA GLN A 51 1.44 -9.60 -8.66
C GLN A 51 0.81 -10.99 -8.68
N GLU A 52 0.04 -11.28 -9.73
CA GLU A 52 -0.40 -12.64 -9.96
C GLU A 52 0.83 -13.53 -10.21
N ASN A 53 1.10 -14.44 -9.29
CA ASN A 53 2.15 -15.43 -9.42
C ASN A 53 1.56 -16.81 -9.12
N LYS A 54 1.64 -17.72 -10.09
CA LYS A 54 1.20 -19.12 -9.94
C LYS A 54 1.96 -19.85 -8.82
N LYS A 55 3.14 -19.36 -8.43
CA LYS A 55 4.02 -19.92 -7.39
C LYS A 55 3.92 -19.25 -6.02
N LEU A 56 3.14 -18.18 -5.86
CA LEU A 56 2.96 -17.56 -4.54
C LEU A 56 2.06 -18.46 -3.68
N HIS A 57 2.66 -19.48 -3.07
CA HIS A 57 2.11 -20.14 -1.89
C HIS A 57 2.21 -19.16 -0.71
N LEU A 58 1.18 -19.12 0.14
CA LEU A 58 1.12 -18.20 1.30
C LEU A 58 2.36 -18.33 2.21
N GLU A 59 2.99 -19.50 2.21
CA GLU A 59 4.19 -19.87 2.98
C GLU A 59 5.49 -19.24 2.42
N GLU A 60 5.51 -18.81 1.16
CA GLU A 60 6.67 -18.17 0.51
C GLU A 60 6.58 -16.62 0.50
N PHE A 61 5.58 -16.06 1.19
CA PHE A 61 5.45 -14.61 1.30
C PHE A 61 6.64 -14.01 2.05
N SER A 62 7.30 -13.05 1.41
CA SER A 62 8.42 -12.32 2.00
C SER A 62 8.41 -10.86 1.56
N ASN A 63 9.28 -10.05 2.16
CA ASN A 63 9.47 -8.67 1.75
C ASN A 63 9.87 -8.52 0.26
N ALA A 64 10.48 -9.56 -0.33
CA ALA A 64 10.91 -9.60 -1.73
C ALA A 64 9.81 -10.04 -2.71
N SER A 65 8.63 -10.44 -2.23
CA SER A 65 7.53 -10.87 -3.09
C SER A 65 7.13 -9.75 -4.07
N PRO A 66 7.02 -10.05 -5.39
CA PRO A 66 6.65 -9.06 -6.39
C PRO A 66 5.27 -8.45 -6.13
N TYR A 67 5.20 -7.12 -6.15
CA TYR A 67 3.98 -6.37 -5.93
C TYR A 67 3.71 -5.40 -7.09
N VAL A 68 2.46 -4.95 -7.20
CA VAL A 68 2.00 -3.92 -8.15
C VAL A 68 1.82 -2.60 -7.43
N ILE A 69 1.22 -2.61 -6.24
CA ILE A 69 0.98 -1.43 -5.42
C ILE A 69 1.48 -1.66 -4.00
N MET A 70 2.22 -0.71 -3.44
CA MET A 70 2.42 -0.59 -2.00
C MET A 70 1.77 0.70 -1.53
N PHE A 71 0.87 0.60 -0.55
CA PHE A 71 0.08 1.75 -0.09
C PHE A 71 -0.12 1.75 1.42
N GLY A 72 0.18 2.87 2.07
CA GLY A 72 -0.13 3.04 3.50
C GLY A 72 0.89 3.80 4.33
N PRO A 73 0.60 3.99 5.63
CA PRO A 73 1.46 4.73 6.53
C PRO A 73 2.74 3.95 6.87
N ASP A 74 3.85 4.68 6.86
CA ASP A 74 5.14 4.21 7.35
C ASP A 74 5.84 5.34 8.10
N LYS A 75 6.26 5.02 9.33
CA LYS A 75 7.01 5.95 10.15
C LYS A 75 8.11 5.20 10.87
N CYS A 76 9.36 5.52 10.58
CA CYS A 76 10.50 5.07 11.38
C CYS A 76 11.72 5.95 11.10
N GLY A 77 12.30 6.55 12.14
CA GLY A 77 13.41 7.48 11.99
C GLY A 77 13.06 8.67 11.11
N SER A 78 13.80 8.87 10.01
CA SER A 78 13.54 9.92 9.01
C SER A 78 12.37 9.59 8.08
N THR A 79 11.91 8.34 8.04
CA THR A 79 10.73 7.96 7.28
C THR A 79 9.49 8.41 8.04
N ASN A 80 8.67 9.26 7.43
CA ASN A 80 7.40 9.73 7.97
C ASN A 80 6.45 10.07 6.82
N LYS A 81 5.91 9.04 6.16
CA LYS A 81 5.15 9.20 4.92
C LYS A 81 4.08 8.14 4.72
N VAL A 82 3.02 8.50 4.00
CA VAL A 82 2.12 7.52 3.38
C VAL A 82 2.74 7.11 2.05
N HIS A 83 3.13 5.84 1.94
CA HIS A 83 3.61 5.28 0.69
C HIS A 83 2.49 5.21 -0.32
N PHE A 84 2.82 5.60 -1.54
CA PHE A 84 2.15 5.11 -2.74
C PHE A 84 3.26 4.80 -3.75
N ILE A 85 3.47 3.50 -3.96
CA ILE A 85 4.46 2.98 -4.90
C ILE A 85 3.71 2.16 -5.93
N PHE A 86 3.93 2.49 -7.20
CA PHE A 86 3.36 1.76 -8.34
C PHE A 86 4.47 1.09 -9.12
N LYS A 87 4.45 -0.24 -9.16
CA LYS A 87 5.40 -1.05 -9.91
C LYS A 87 4.71 -1.60 -11.16
N HIS A 88 5.15 -1.14 -12.32
CA HIS A 88 4.53 -1.47 -13.59
C HIS A 88 5.56 -1.99 -14.58
N LYS A 89 5.11 -2.87 -15.48
CA LYS A 89 5.93 -3.35 -16.57
C LYS A 89 5.80 -2.37 -17.73
N ASN A 90 6.92 -1.80 -18.15
CA ASN A 90 6.97 -0.97 -19.34
C ASN A 90 6.63 -1.84 -20.56
N PRO A 91 5.58 -1.51 -21.33
CA PRO A 91 5.14 -2.36 -22.44
C PRO A 91 6.12 -2.36 -23.62
N LYS A 92 7.01 -1.37 -23.72
CA LYS A 92 8.00 -1.25 -24.81
C LYS A 92 9.29 -1.99 -24.48
N THR A 93 9.84 -1.78 -23.29
CA THR A 93 11.12 -2.39 -22.87
C THR A 93 10.95 -3.73 -22.18
N GLY A 94 9.77 -3.99 -21.63
CA GLY A 94 9.49 -5.17 -20.81
C GLY A 94 10.08 -5.11 -19.41
N GLU A 95 10.76 -4.02 -19.04
CA GLU A 95 11.36 -3.83 -17.72
C GLU A 95 10.31 -3.38 -16.69
N TYR A 96 10.56 -3.72 -15.43
CA TYR A 96 9.72 -3.25 -14.33
C TYR A 96 10.26 -1.94 -13.78
N GLU A 97 9.43 -0.90 -13.81
CA GLU A 97 9.72 0.40 -13.24
C GLU A 97 8.92 0.58 -11.95
N GLU A 98 9.62 0.95 -10.88
CA GLU A 98 9.04 1.30 -9.59
C GLU A 98 8.95 2.83 -9.47
N LYS A 99 7.73 3.35 -9.43
CA LYS A 99 7.46 4.78 -9.32
C LYS A 99 7.04 5.12 -7.90
N HIS A 100 7.78 6.04 -7.29
CA HIS A 100 7.46 6.59 -5.97
C HIS A 100 6.74 7.92 -6.13
N MET A 101 5.74 8.16 -5.29
CA MET A 101 5.10 9.45 -5.21
C MET A 101 6.04 10.55 -4.70
N THR A 102 6.01 11.71 -5.37
CA THR A 102 6.70 12.93 -4.94
C THR A 102 5.90 13.66 -3.86
N SER A 103 6.59 14.20 -2.85
CA SER A 103 5.99 14.91 -1.71
C SER A 103 4.81 14.16 -1.07
N PRO A 104 5.08 12.99 -0.45
CA PRO A 104 4.05 12.15 0.12
C PRO A 104 3.41 12.79 1.37
N PRO A 105 2.11 12.54 1.63
CA PRO A 105 1.45 13.07 2.81
C PRO A 105 1.98 12.39 4.09
N VAL A 106 1.88 13.10 5.21
CA VAL A 106 2.30 12.62 6.53
C VAL A 106 1.25 11.62 7.07
N PRO A 107 1.67 10.47 7.63
CA PRO A 107 0.76 9.50 8.19
C PRO A 107 0.12 9.98 9.51
N ARG A 108 -1.06 9.45 9.82
CA ARG A 108 -1.68 9.57 11.16
C ARG A 108 -1.02 8.56 12.10
N THR A 109 -0.55 9.04 13.24
CA THR A 109 0.29 8.26 14.17
C THR A 109 -0.26 8.20 15.59
N GLU A 110 -1.38 8.88 15.82
CA GLU A 110 -2.10 8.93 17.07
C GLU A 110 -2.80 7.60 17.38
N LYS A 111 -3.22 7.40 18.63
CA LYS A 111 -3.96 6.19 19.07
C LYS A 111 -5.43 6.16 18.62
N THR A 112 -5.71 6.73 17.45
CA THR A 112 -7.05 6.79 16.84
C THR A 112 -7.07 5.98 15.56
N THR A 113 -8.26 5.50 15.19
CA THR A 113 -8.43 4.81 13.91
C THR A 113 -8.39 5.84 12.79
N SER A 114 -7.59 5.57 11.76
CA SER A 114 -7.58 6.33 10.51
C SER A 114 -7.88 5.42 9.33
N VAL A 115 -8.72 5.89 8.41
CA VAL A 115 -9.06 5.21 7.16
C VAL A 115 -8.17 5.77 6.05
N TYR A 116 -7.44 4.89 5.38
CA TYR A 116 -6.60 5.23 4.24
C TYR A 116 -7.24 4.69 2.97
N THR A 117 -7.44 5.57 2.00
CA THR A 117 -8.05 5.23 0.70
C THR A 117 -7.14 5.66 -0.43
N LEU A 118 -6.83 4.73 -1.32
CA LEU A 118 -6.19 4.99 -2.61
C LEU A 118 -7.22 4.76 -3.71
N ILE A 119 -7.39 5.75 -4.59
CA ILE A 119 -8.24 5.67 -5.77
C ILE A 119 -7.33 5.83 -6.98
N VAL A 120 -7.31 4.85 -7.89
CA VAL A 120 -6.59 4.91 -9.16
C VAL A 120 -7.60 4.82 -10.29
N LYS A 121 -7.65 5.86 -11.12
CA LYS A 121 -8.62 6.01 -12.20
C LYS A 121 -8.07 5.50 -13.54
N PRO A 122 -8.94 5.13 -14.50
CA PRO A 122 -8.51 4.65 -15.81
C PRO A 122 -7.82 5.73 -16.67
N ASP A 123 -7.96 7.01 -16.31
CA ASP A 123 -7.30 8.14 -16.95
C ASP A 123 -5.86 8.38 -16.44
N GLN A 124 -5.29 7.43 -15.69
CA GLN A 124 -3.96 7.49 -15.08
C GLN A 124 -3.81 8.57 -14.00
N THR A 125 -4.92 9.04 -13.43
CA THR A 125 -4.90 9.88 -12.22
C THR A 125 -5.10 9.05 -10.96
N PHE A 126 -4.64 9.59 -9.83
CA PHE A 126 -4.85 8.98 -8.52
C PHE A 126 -5.25 10.02 -7.46
N GLU A 127 -5.91 9.52 -6.42
CA GLU A 127 -6.25 10.28 -5.21
C GLU A 127 -5.92 9.45 -3.97
N ILE A 128 -5.41 10.11 -2.93
CA ILE A 128 -5.21 9.54 -1.61
C ILE A 128 -6.08 10.33 -0.64
N LEU A 129 -6.93 9.60 0.09
CA LEU A 129 -7.77 10.15 1.12
C LEU A 129 -7.36 9.59 2.48
N ILE A 130 -7.44 10.45 3.50
CA ILE A 130 -7.30 10.05 4.90
C ILE A 130 -8.58 10.49 5.62
N ASN A 131 -9.32 9.54 6.19
CA ASN A 131 -10.62 9.79 6.82
C ASN A 131 -11.66 10.45 5.89
N GLY A 132 -11.54 10.22 4.58
CA GLY A 132 -12.41 10.82 3.56
C GLY A 132 -11.92 12.17 3.01
N ASP A 133 -10.92 12.80 3.64
CA ASP A 133 -10.34 14.04 3.14
C ASP A 133 -9.28 13.75 2.09
N ASN A 134 -9.38 14.37 0.92
CA ASN A 134 -8.33 14.29 -0.11
C ASN A 134 -7.06 15.00 0.39
N VAL A 135 -6.00 14.23 0.61
CA VAL A 135 -4.70 14.75 1.07
C VAL A 135 -3.67 14.82 -0.04
N LYS A 136 -3.94 14.16 -1.17
CA LYS A 136 -3.05 14.14 -2.33
C LYS A 136 -3.81 13.69 -3.57
N ASN A 137 -3.49 14.33 -4.69
CA ASN A 137 -3.84 13.88 -6.03
C ASN A 137 -2.62 13.95 -6.95
N GLY A 138 -2.70 13.31 -8.11
CA GLY A 138 -1.65 13.37 -9.11
C GLY A 138 -1.91 12.45 -10.30
N THR A 139 -0.90 12.34 -11.14
CA THR A 139 -0.86 11.46 -12.32
C THR A 139 0.24 10.41 -12.14
N LEU A 140 0.05 9.22 -12.71
CA LEU A 140 1.00 8.10 -12.66
C LEU A 140 2.19 8.25 -13.62
#